data_AF-N1R3B8-F1
#
_entry.id   AF-N1R3B8-F1
#
_cell.length_a   1.000
_cell.length_b   1.000
_cell.length_c   1.000
_cell.angle_alpha   90.00
_cell.angle_beta   90.00
_cell.angle_gamma   90.00
#
_symmetry.space_group_name_H-M   'P 1'
#
loop_
_entity.id
_entity.type
_entity.pdbx_description
1 polymer ?
#
loop_
_entity_poly.entity_id
_entity_poly.type
_entity_poly.pdbx_seq_one_letter_code
_entity_poly.pdbx_strand_id
1 'polypeptide(L)'
;MQPPPFYFHAAVPVPSSAVPVRSVWAWNFREESDKLCHLAWNARYVAVDVHYPGLVHHADRNHNILTVEERYAVLKANVDALKPLQVGIALRDGHGRHLGAREFNLRDVCAVSDPHDENSLAYLAGRGLDVDRLRVRGLSAQMLREKLLRSGLNKCEHQDLNPGRLGIPPSL
;
A
#
# COMPACT_ATOMS: atom_id res chain seq x y z
N MET A 1 10.75 27.34 4.02
CA MET A 1 10.20 26.02 3.63
C MET A 1 9.16 25.64 4.66
N GLN A 2 7.91 25.45 4.23
CA GLN A 2 6.81 25.05 5.10
C GLN A 2 6.66 23.53 5.02
N PRO A 3 6.63 22.80 6.15
CA PRO A 3 6.48 21.34 6.12
C PRO A 3 5.13 20.94 5.51
N PRO A 4 5.02 19.77 4.86
CA PRO A 4 3.78 19.32 4.24
C PRO A 4 2.65 19.23 5.29
N PRO A 5 1.38 19.48 4.89
CA PRO A 5 0.25 19.68 5.80
C PRO A 5 -0.26 18.41 6.50
N PHE A 6 0.38 17.25 6.28
CA PHE A 6 -0.02 15.99 6.89
C PHE A 6 0.79 15.73 8.16
N TYR A 7 0.33 16.29 9.28
CA TYR A 7 0.79 15.87 10.60
C TYR A 7 0.13 14.53 10.94
N PHE A 8 0.90 13.44 10.90
CA PHE A 8 0.51 12.20 11.57
C PHE A 8 0.50 12.47 13.08
N HIS A 9 -0.68 12.81 13.63
CA HIS A 9 -0.90 12.87 15.08
C HIS A 9 -1.04 11.46 15.66
N ALA A 10 0.08 10.75 15.71
CA ALA A 10 0.39 9.73 16.70
C ALA A 10 1.86 9.38 16.52
N ALA A 11 2.68 9.59 17.55
CA ALA A 11 3.97 8.95 17.62
C ALA A 11 3.71 7.44 17.75
N VAL A 12 3.67 6.74 16.61
CA VAL A 12 3.68 5.28 16.59
C VAL A 12 4.99 4.87 17.28
N PRO A 13 4.96 4.09 18.37
CA PRO A 13 6.19 3.61 18.97
C PRO A 13 6.96 2.85 17.91
N VAL A 14 8.09 3.44 17.50
CA VAL A 14 8.98 2.84 16.51
C VAL A 14 9.53 1.57 17.15
N PRO A 15 9.23 0.36 16.61
CA PRO A 15 9.75 -0.86 17.20
C PRO A 15 11.27 -0.80 17.26
N SER A 16 11.87 -1.30 18.34
CA SER A 16 13.30 -1.22 18.65
C SER A 16 14.23 -1.91 17.64
N SER A 17 13.66 -2.58 16.63
CA SER A 17 14.34 -3.00 15.42
C SER A 17 13.46 -2.62 14.22
N ALA A 18 14.06 -1.97 13.22
CA ALA A 18 13.37 -1.63 12.00
C ALA A 18 12.90 -2.93 11.31
N VAL A 19 11.59 -3.05 11.06
CA VAL A 19 11.04 -4.15 10.26
C VAL A 19 11.61 -4.01 8.85
N PRO A 20 12.42 -4.96 8.35
CA PRO A 20 13.03 -4.81 7.04
C PRO A 20 11.95 -4.85 5.94
N VAL A 21 11.84 -3.77 5.19
CA VAL A 21 11.00 -3.69 4.00
C VAL A 21 11.74 -4.35 2.84
N ARG A 22 11.16 -5.39 2.24
CA ARG A 22 11.77 -6.02 1.04
C ARG A 22 11.27 -5.32 -0.21
N SER A 23 12.21 -4.79 -0.97
CA SER A 23 11.96 -4.17 -2.27
C SER A 23 11.68 -5.24 -3.33
N VAL A 24 10.52 -5.12 -4.00
CA VAL A 24 10.03 -6.06 -5.01
C VAL A 24 10.06 -5.40 -6.38
N TRP A 25 10.69 -6.08 -7.31
CA TRP A 25 10.93 -5.71 -8.70
C TRP A 25 10.49 -6.87 -9.62
N ALA A 26 10.51 -6.68 -10.93
CA ALA A 26 10.08 -7.74 -11.86
C ALA A 26 10.84 -9.07 -11.67
N TRP A 27 12.15 -9.01 -11.41
CA TRP A 27 13.02 -10.18 -11.32
C TRP A 27 12.80 -11.05 -10.07
N ASN A 28 12.37 -10.46 -8.93
CA ASN A 28 12.04 -11.21 -7.71
C ASN A 28 10.54 -11.25 -7.40
N PHE A 29 9.68 -10.72 -8.28
CA PHE A 29 8.25 -10.61 -8.02
C PHE A 29 7.61 -11.95 -7.68
N ARG A 30 7.93 -13.01 -8.41
CA ARG A 30 7.38 -14.34 -8.16
C ARG A 30 7.69 -14.82 -6.74
N GLU A 31 8.97 -14.83 -6.39
CA GLU A 31 9.45 -15.30 -5.09
C GLU A 31 8.86 -14.47 -3.93
N GLU A 32 8.95 -13.15 -4.01
CA GLU A 32 8.50 -12.29 -2.91
C GLU A 32 6.98 -12.25 -2.78
N SER A 33 6.25 -12.41 -3.87
CA SER A 33 4.80 -12.51 -3.81
C SER A 33 4.31 -13.86 -3.30
N ASP A 34 5.01 -14.96 -3.58
CA ASP A 34 4.72 -16.27 -2.98
C ASP A 34 4.95 -16.25 -1.47
N LYS A 35 6.05 -15.61 -1.01
CA LYS A 35 6.29 -15.37 0.41
C LYS A 35 5.21 -14.49 1.04
N LEU A 36 4.79 -13.43 0.36
CA LEU A 36 3.70 -12.57 0.84
C LEU A 36 2.41 -13.37 1.04
N CYS A 37 2.03 -14.22 0.08
CA CYS A 37 0.85 -15.09 0.21
C CYS A 37 0.95 -16.04 1.41
N HIS A 38 2.12 -16.63 1.65
CA HIS A 38 2.34 -17.49 2.83
C HIS A 38 2.20 -16.72 4.14
N LEU A 39 2.76 -15.51 4.21
CA LEU A 39 2.65 -14.66 5.40
C LEU A 39 1.19 -14.19 5.60
N ALA A 40 0.46 -13.91 4.52
CA ALA A 40 -0.93 -13.47 4.56
C ALA A 40 -1.86 -14.47 5.27
N TRP A 41 -1.55 -15.77 5.21
CA TRP A 41 -2.34 -16.82 5.88
C TRP A 41 -2.39 -16.65 7.40
N ASN A 42 -1.32 -16.12 8.00
CA ASN A 42 -1.22 -15.89 9.44
C ASN A 42 -1.46 -14.41 9.83
N ALA A 43 -1.75 -13.56 8.85
CA ALA A 43 -1.96 -12.14 9.08
C ALA A 43 -3.39 -11.89 9.58
N ARG A 44 -3.52 -11.07 10.62
CA ARG A 44 -4.81 -10.52 11.07
C ARG A 44 -5.01 -9.09 10.56
N TYR A 45 -3.91 -8.37 10.33
CA TYR A 45 -3.92 -6.98 9.91
C TYR A 45 -3.03 -6.79 8.70
N VAL A 46 -3.50 -5.95 7.78
CA VAL A 46 -2.79 -5.52 6.59
C VAL A 46 -2.77 -4.00 6.60
N ALA A 47 -1.57 -3.42 6.48
CA ALA A 47 -1.41 -2.00 6.16
C ALA A 47 -1.01 -1.88 4.70
N VAL A 48 -1.64 -0.96 3.99
CA VAL A 48 -1.37 -0.67 2.58
C VAL A 48 -0.99 0.79 2.46
N ASP A 49 0.03 1.06 1.66
CA ASP A 49 0.46 2.39 1.29
C ASP A 49 0.67 2.45 -0.22
N VAL A 50 0.33 3.57 -0.84
CA VAL A 50 0.47 3.74 -2.30
C VAL A 50 1.07 5.11 -2.58
N HIS A 51 2.22 5.11 -3.24
CA HIS A 51 2.89 6.33 -3.65
C HIS A 51 2.47 6.70 -5.07
N TYR A 52 1.96 7.93 -5.24
CA TYR A 52 1.61 8.53 -6.53
C TYR A 52 2.58 9.68 -6.88
N PRO A 53 2.68 10.06 -8.16
CA PRO A 53 3.54 11.16 -8.60
C PRO A 53 2.88 12.53 -8.35
N GLY A 54 2.42 12.76 -7.12
CA GLY A 54 1.82 14.02 -6.67
C GLY A 54 0.31 14.15 -6.92
N LEU A 55 -0.13 15.38 -7.22
CA LEU A 55 -1.52 15.75 -7.51
C LEU A 55 -1.55 16.64 -8.76
N VAL A 56 -2.48 16.38 -9.68
CA VAL A 56 -2.72 17.16 -10.90
C VAL A 56 -4.09 17.84 -10.92
N HIS A 57 -5.01 17.39 -10.06
CA HIS A 57 -6.29 18.04 -9.81
C HIS A 57 -6.30 18.65 -8.41
N HIS A 58 -6.68 19.91 -8.33
CA HIS A 58 -6.78 20.65 -7.08
C HIS A 58 -8.20 21.16 -6.88
N ALA A 59 -8.59 21.35 -5.62
CA ALA A 59 -9.81 22.08 -5.32
C ALA A 59 -9.56 23.58 -5.46
N ASP A 60 -10.56 24.32 -5.93
CA ASP A 60 -10.52 25.79 -6.01
C ASP A 60 -10.51 26.47 -4.63
N ARG A 61 -10.85 25.71 -3.59
CA ARG A 61 -11.00 26.15 -2.20
C ARG A 61 -10.06 25.37 -1.30
N ASN A 62 -9.75 25.95 -0.14
CA ASN A 62 -8.91 25.31 0.87
C ASN A 62 -9.51 23.95 1.27
N HIS A 63 -8.68 22.91 1.32
CA HIS A 63 -9.11 21.54 1.59
C HIS A 63 -9.88 21.40 2.93
N ASN A 64 -9.57 22.24 3.91
CA ASN A 64 -10.19 22.21 5.23
C ASN A 64 -11.66 22.68 5.25
N ILE A 65 -12.11 23.39 4.22
CA ILE A 65 -13.49 23.87 4.09
C ILE A 65 -14.32 23.06 3.11
N LEU A 66 -13.72 22.06 2.47
CA LEU A 66 -14.42 21.17 1.54
C LEU A 66 -15.29 20.16 2.29
N THR A 67 -16.44 19.82 1.71
CA THR A 67 -17.25 18.70 2.20
C THR A 67 -16.51 17.37 2.02
N VAL A 68 -17.03 16.29 2.61
CA VAL A 68 -16.43 14.96 2.43
C VAL A 68 -16.52 14.54 0.96
N GLU A 69 -17.63 14.84 0.30
CA GLU A 69 -17.90 14.51 -1.10
C GLU A 69 -16.96 15.26 -2.04
N GLU A 70 -16.72 16.54 -1.78
CA GLU A 70 -15.78 17.37 -2.55
C GLU A 70 -14.34 16.87 -2.40
N ARG A 71 -13.92 16.52 -1.17
CA ARG A 71 -12.61 15.93 -0.93
C ARG A 71 -12.44 14.59 -1.63
N TYR A 72 -13.47 13.75 -1.58
CA TYR A 72 -13.48 12.48 -2.29
C TYR A 72 -13.42 12.67 -3.81
N ALA A 73 -14.16 13.63 -4.37
CA ALA A 73 -14.14 13.91 -5.81
C ALA A 73 -12.74 14.33 -6.29
N VAL A 74 -12.06 15.20 -5.55
CA VAL A 74 -10.68 15.62 -5.88
C VAL A 74 -9.69 14.47 -5.73
N LEU A 75 -9.80 13.67 -4.67
CA LEU A 75 -8.98 12.47 -4.49
C LEU A 75 -9.18 11.49 -5.65
N LYS A 76 -10.44 11.19 -5.98
CA LYS A 76 -10.82 10.28 -7.05
C LYS A 76 -10.29 10.76 -8.41
N ALA A 77 -10.43 12.05 -8.73
CA ALA A 77 -9.92 12.60 -9.98
C ALA A 77 -8.40 12.40 -10.11
N ASN A 78 -7.65 12.61 -9.03
CA ASN A 78 -6.20 12.33 -9.03
C ASN A 78 -5.90 10.84 -9.16
N VAL A 79 -6.60 9.97 -8.43
CA VAL A 79 -6.39 8.51 -8.50
C VAL A 79 -6.71 7.96 -9.90
N ASP A 80 -7.74 8.50 -10.56
CA ASP A 80 -8.12 8.09 -11.92
C ASP A 80 -7.11 8.58 -12.98
N ALA A 81 -6.53 9.78 -12.78
CA ALA A 81 -5.61 10.40 -13.73
C ALA A 81 -4.15 9.92 -13.59
N LEU A 82 -3.74 9.52 -12.38
CA LEU A 82 -2.36 9.21 -12.06
C LEU A 82 -2.11 7.71 -11.99
N LYS A 83 -0.89 7.31 -12.38
CA LYS A 83 -0.42 5.93 -12.22
C LYS A 83 0.42 5.83 -10.94
N PRO A 84 0.23 4.78 -10.11
CA PRO A 84 1.02 4.59 -8.90
C PRO A 84 2.48 4.24 -9.23
N LEU A 85 3.40 4.74 -8.39
CA LEU A 85 4.85 4.49 -8.46
C LEU A 85 5.25 3.26 -7.65
N GLN A 86 4.73 3.16 -6.43
CA GLN A 86 5.04 2.07 -5.51
C GLN A 86 3.80 1.68 -4.70
N VAL A 87 3.73 0.41 -4.31
CA VAL A 87 2.71 -0.11 -3.39
C VAL A 87 3.40 -0.80 -2.22
N GLY A 88 3.23 -0.27 -1.01
CA GLY A 88 3.67 -0.86 0.24
C GLY A 88 2.59 -1.78 0.83
N ILE A 89 2.98 -2.98 1.26
CA ILE A 89 2.11 -3.91 2.00
C ILE A 89 2.87 -4.41 3.22
N ALA A 90 2.31 -4.20 4.41
CA ALA A 90 2.83 -4.72 5.66
C ALA A 90 1.79 -5.61 6.36
N LEU A 91 2.27 -6.73 6.90
CA LEU A 91 1.43 -7.75 7.53
C LEU A 91 1.75 -7.89 9.01
N ARG A 92 0.72 -8.09 9.83
CA ARG A 92 0.83 -8.30 11.28
C ARG A 92 -0.15 -9.38 11.74
N ASP A 93 0.27 -10.22 12.68
CA ASP A 93 -0.59 -11.27 13.26
C ASP A 93 -1.53 -10.72 14.35
N GLY A 94 -2.43 -11.58 14.86
CA GLY A 94 -3.40 -11.23 15.90
C GLY A 94 -2.77 -10.92 17.28
N HIS A 95 -1.50 -11.24 17.48
CA HIS A 95 -0.75 -10.96 18.71
C HIS A 95 0.08 -9.67 18.60
N GLY A 96 -0.01 -8.95 17.48
CA GLY A 96 0.71 -7.71 17.25
C GLY A 96 2.14 -7.88 16.73
N ARG A 97 2.56 -9.10 16.34
CA ARG A 97 3.89 -9.34 15.77
C ARG A 97 3.90 -9.05 14.27
N HIS A 98 4.91 -8.31 13.84
CA HIS A 98 5.14 -8.01 12.43
C HIS A 98 5.57 -9.27 11.68
N LEU A 99 4.84 -9.60 10.62
CA LEU A 99 5.13 -10.76 9.77
C LEU A 99 6.06 -10.39 8.60
N GLY A 100 6.03 -9.13 8.18
CA GLY A 100 6.94 -8.58 7.17
C GLY A 100 6.31 -7.43 6.38
N ALA A 101 7.16 -6.73 5.63
CA ALA A 101 6.74 -5.66 4.72
C ALA A 101 7.35 -5.85 3.33
N ARG A 102 6.59 -5.47 2.29
CA ARG A 102 6.98 -5.49 0.89
C ARG A 102 6.66 -4.16 0.24
N GLU A 103 7.56 -3.68 -0.60
CA GLU A 103 7.36 -2.50 -1.43
C GLU A 103 7.50 -2.88 -2.90
N PHE A 104 6.41 -2.84 -3.64
CA PHE A 104 6.34 -3.19 -5.04
C PHE A 104 6.62 -1.96 -5.90
N ASN A 105 7.62 -2.04 -6.78
CA ASN A 105 8.09 -0.92 -7.61
C ASN A 105 7.49 -1.01 -9.02
N LEU A 106 6.54 -0.14 -9.34
CA LEU A 106 5.71 -0.24 -10.55
C LEU A 106 6.33 0.51 -11.73
N ARG A 107 6.30 -0.10 -12.93
CA ARG A 107 6.90 0.47 -14.15
C ARG A 107 5.96 1.31 -15.00
N ASP A 108 4.68 1.39 -14.64
CA ASP A 108 3.63 1.86 -15.56
C ASP A 108 3.65 3.38 -15.79
N VAL A 109 4.31 4.15 -14.91
CA VAL A 109 4.55 5.59 -15.07
C VAL A 109 5.61 5.86 -16.13
N CYS A 110 5.29 6.78 -17.04
CA CYS A 110 6.17 7.40 -17.99
C CYS A 110 6.20 8.91 -17.74
N ALA A 111 7.28 9.41 -17.14
CA ALA A 111 7.44 10.84 -16.83
C ALA A 111 7.41 11.77 -18.06
N VAL A 112 7.52 11.23 -19.28
CA VAL A 112 7.45 12.02 -20.53
C VAL A 112 6.01 12.27 -20.99
N SER A 113 5.10 11.33 -20.73
CA SER A 113 3.76 11.32 -21.34
C SER A 113 2.61 11.26 -20.35
N ASP A 114 2.85 10.76 -19.13
CA ASP A 114 1.79 10.60 -18.15
C ASP A 114 1.64 11.87 -17.28
N PRO A 115 0.41 12.20 -16.84
CA PRO A 115 0.20 13.28 -15.88
C PRO A 115 0.97 13.04 -14.59
N HIS A 116 1.61 14.10 -14.07
CA HIS A 116 2.32 14.10 -12.79
C HIS A 116 2.58 15.54 -12.33
N ASP A 117 2.92 15.70 -11.06
CA ASP A 117 3.49 16.94 -10.52
C ASP A 117 5.01 16.85 -10.48
N GLU A 118 5.68 17.71 -11.23
CA GLU A 118 7.14 17.79 -11.33
C GLU A 118 7.80 18.02 -9.96
N ASN A 119 7.19 18.82 -9.08
CA ASN A 119 7.73 19.09 -7.75
C ASN A 119 7.69 17.83 -6.88
N SER A 120 6.61 17.06 -6.99
CA SER A 120 6.46 15.79 -6.29
C SER A 120 7.48 14.77 -6.78
N LEU A 121 7.72 14.66 -8.10
CA LEU A 121 8.77 13.79 -8.63
C LEU A 121 10.17 14.22 -8.19
N ALA A 122 10.49 15.52 -8.25
CA ALA A 122 11.78 16.04 -7.79
C ALA A 122 12.00 15.77 -6.29
N TYR A 123 10.95 15.93 -5.47
CA TYR A 123 10.98 15.60 -4.05
C TYR A 123 11.28 14.11 -3.83
N LEU A 124 10.58 13.22 -4.53
CA LEU A 124 10.78 11.77 -4.42
C LEU A 124 12.17 11.36 -4.92
N ALA A 125 12.68 11.98 -5.98
CA ALA A 125 14.04 11.76 -6.47
C ALA A 125 15.08 12.15 -5.41
N GLY A 126 14.90 13.28 -4.72
CA GLY A 126 15.72 13.68 -3.57
C GLY A 126 15.65 12.71 -2.38
N ARG A 127 14.64 11.83 -2.34
CA ARG A 127 14.46 10.75 -1.36
C ARG A 127 14.92 9.38 -1.87
N GLY A 128 15.52 9.33 -3.06
CA GLY A 128 16.11 8.13 -3.64
C GLY A 128 15.22 7.35 -4.60
N LEU A 129 14.06 7.89 -5.01
CA LEU A 129 13.23 7.27 -6.04
C LEU A 129 13.82 7.53 -7.42
N ASP A 130 14.16 6.46 -8.13
CA ASP A 130 14.64 6.51 -9.51
C ASP A 130 13.53 6.02 -10.46
N VAL A 131 12.83 6.97 -11.10
CA VAL A 131 11.71 6.70 -12.01
C VAL A 131 12.16 5.95 -13.26
N ASP A 132 13.38 6.19 -13.75
CA ASP A 132 13.91 5.42 -14.88
C ASP A 132 14.16 3.97 -14.50
N ARG A 133 14.65 3.73 -13.28
CA ARG A 133 14.77 2.38 -12.74
C ARG A 133 13.41 1.72 -12.56
N LEU A 134 12.37 2.45 -12.13
CA LEU A 134 10.99 1.93 -12.11
C LEU A 134 10.59 1.43 -13.50
N ARG A 135 10.76 2.26 -14.54
CA ARG A 135 10.40 1.94 -15.92
C ARG A 135 11.14 0.70 -16.45
N VAL A 136 12.43 0.55 -16.13
CA VAL A 136 13.27 -0.54 -16.67
C VAL A 136 13.13 -1.84 -15.86
N ARG A 137 13.02 -1.76 -14.53
CA ARG A 137 13.13 -2.92 -13.63
C ARG A 137 11.85 -3.25 -12.87
N GLY A 138 10.88 -2.34 -12.87
CA GLY A 138 9.62 -2.50 -12.17
C GLY A 138 8.73 -3.57 -12.78
N LEU A 139 7.76 -4.03 -12.00
CA LEU A 139 6.66 -4.88 -12.48
C LEU A 139 5.49 -4.02 -12.94
N SER A 140 4.57 -4.56 -13.75
CA SER A 140 3.34 -3.83 -14.06
C SER A 140 2.32 -3.95 -12.92
N ALA A 141 1.50 -2.92 -12.76
CA ALA A 141 0.39 -2.88 -11.81
C ALA A 141 -0.60 -4.03 -12.06
N GLN A 142 -0.77 -4.44 -13.33
CA GLN A 142 -1.58 -5.60 -13.67
C GLN A 142 -1.06 -6.90 -13.03
N MET A 143 0.26 -7.15 -13.08
CA MET A 143 0.85 -8.34 -12.46
C MET A 143 0.61 -8.34 -10.95
N LEU A 144 0.78 -7.19 -10.30
CA LEU A 144 0.50 -7.05 -8.86
C LEU A 144 -0.98 -7.30 -8.56
N ARG A 145 -1.90 -6.68 -9.32
CA ARG A 145 -3.35 -6.86 -9.17
C ARG A 145 -3.75 -8.33 -9.27
N GLU A 146 -3.32 -9.04 -10.31
CA GLU A 146 -3.64 -10.45 -10.50
C GLU A 146 -3.14 -11.31 -9.34
N LYS A 147 -1.96 -11.00 -8.82
CA LYS A 147 -1.40 -11.71 -7.67
C LYS A 147 -2.17 -11.44 -6.39
N LEU A 148 -2.53 -10.18 -6.11
CA LEU A 148 -3.30 -9.80 -4.93
C LEU A 148 -4.71 -10.39 -4.95
N LEU A 149 -5.36 -10.46 -6.11
CA LEU A 149 -6.66 -11.11 -6.25
C LEU A 149 -6.60 -12.62 -5.91
N ARG A 150 -5.45 -13.26 -6.16
CA ARG A 150 -5.24 -14.69 -5.91
C ARG A 150 -4.56 -15.00 -4.57
N SER A 151 -4.11 -13.99 -3.83
CA SER A 151 -3.30 -14.18 -2.61
C SER A 151 -4.11 -14.60 -1.38
N GLY A 152 -5.44 -14.42 -1.42
CA GLY A 152 -6.28 -14.58 -0.25
C GLY A 152 -6.20 -13.40 0.74
N LEU A 153 -5.48 -12.32 0.43
CA LEU A 153 -5.53 -11.08 1.24
C LEU A 153 -6.93 -10.45 1.23
N ASN A 154 -7.75 -10.75 0.21
CA ASN A 154 -9.14 -10.33 0.11
C ASN A 154 -10.12 -11.32 0.77
N LYS A 155 -9.63 -12.24 1.62
CA LYS A 155 -10.51 -13.12 2.39
C LYS A 155 -11.25 -12.32 3.45
N CYS A 156 -12.37 -11.74 3.06
CA CYS A 156 -13.49 -11.53 3.97
C CYS A 156 -14.12 -12.91 4.24
N GLU A 157 -13.43 -13.77 4.98
CA GLU A 157 -14.15 -14.79 5.73
C GLU A 157 -14.84 -14.03 6.86
N HIS A 158 -16.15 -13.82 6.72
CA HIS A 158 -17.01 -13.78 7.89
C HIS A 158 -16.61 -15.02 8.68
N GLN A 159 -15.91 -14.84 9.79
CA GLN A 159 -15.87 -15.87 10.82
C GLN A 159 -17.32 -15.96 11.29
N ASP A 160 -18.12 -16.76 10.59
CA ASP A 160 -19.27 -17.37 11.19
C ASP A 160 -18.73 -18.04 12.45
N LEU A 161 -19.08 -17.45 13.58
CA LEU A 161 -18.90 -18.04 14.90
C LEU A 161 -19.52 -19.43 14.82
N ASN A 162 -18.69 -20.44 14.56
CA ASN A 162 -19.11 -21.84 14.60
C ASN A 162 -19.55 -22.12 16.05
N PRO A 163 -20.85 -22.33 16.33
CA PRO A 163 -21.32 -22.57 17.69
C PRO A 163 -20.92 -23.96 18.20
N GLY A 164 -20.29 -24.81 17.36
CA GLY A 164 -19.99 -26.21 17.66
C GLY A 164 -18.72 -26.47 18.47
N ARG A 165 -18.13 -25.47 19.13
CA ARG A 165 -16.88 -25.65 19.94
C ARG A 165 -17.03 -25.40 21.44
N LEU A 166 -18.23 -25.52 22.00
CA LEU A 166 -18.35 -25.85 23.43
C LEU A 166 -18.34 -27.37 23.59
N GLY A 167 -17.18 -27.89 24.01
CA GLY A 167 -17.08 -29.24 24.56
C GLY A 167 -17.91 -29.33 25.83
N ILE A 168 -19.08 -29.96 25.74
CA ILE A 168 -19.80 -30.48 26.89
C ILE A 168 -19.38 -31.95 27.00
N PRO A 169 -18.67 -32.37 28.05
CA PRO A 169 -18.41 -33.78 28.28
C PRO A 169 -19.73 -34.49 28.67
N PRO A 170 -19.96 -35.74 28.20
CA PRO A 170 -21.16 -36.47 28.59
C PRO A 170 -21.10 -36.84 30.07
N SER A 171 -22.13 -36.44 30.81
CA SER A 171 -22.37 -36.91 32.18
C SER A 171 -22.80 -38.38 32.15
N LEU A 172 -22.26 -39.17 33.08
CA LEU A 172 -22.67 -40.54 33.40
C LEU A 172 -24.14 -40.64 33.81
#